data_AF-A0A1V1WT85-F1
#
_entry.id   AF-A0A1V1WT85-F1
#
_cell.length_a   1.000
_cell.length_b   1.000
_cell.length_c   1.000
_cell.angle_alpha   90.00
_cell.angle_beta   90.00
_cell.angle_gamma   90.00
#
_symmetry.space_group_name_H-M   'P 1'
#
loop_
_entity.id
_entity.type
_entity.pdbx_description
1 polymer ?
#
loop_
_entity_poly.entity_id
_entity_poly.type
_entity_poly.pdbx_seq_one_letter_code
_entity_poly.pdbx_strand_id
1 'polypeptide(L)'
;MNFTEWSSLPENEQKQKCQYLDPYDDKVLFEGVENAFWETYGEQHSVNSVHCGLGPFLGPYNCIVVGITEEQSDANLPEVFLGFPVITEYKENDQ
;
A
#
# COMPACT_ATOMS: atom_id res chain seq x y z
N MET A 1 11.15 10.89 -6.60
CA MET A 1 11.74 10.73 -5.24
C MET A 1 12.09 9.26 -4.99
N ASN A 2 13.01 8.89 -4.09
CA ASN A 2 13.28 7.48 -3.76
C ASN A 2 12.78 7.07 -2.36
N PHE A 3 12.70 5.76 -2.09
CA PHE A 3 12.18 5.20 -0.84
C PHE A 3 12.94 5.66 0.42
N THR A 4 14.27 5.74 0.37
CA THR A 4 15.10 6.14 1.51
C THR A 4 14.81 7.58 1.92
N GLU A 5 14.70 8.47 0.92
CA GLU A 5 14.32 9.86 1.15
C GLU A 5 12.91 9.98 1.74
N TRP A 6 11.96 9.19 1.21
CA TRP A 6 10.57 9.19 1.67
C TRP A 6 10.39 8.66 3.09
N SER A 7 10.97 7.50 3.37
CA SER A 7 10.87 6.83 4.69
C SER A 7 11.52 7.63 5.82
N SER A 8 12.41 8.56 5.48
CA SER A 8 13.03 9.49 6.43
C SER A 8 12.16 10.70 6.78
N LEU A 9 11.08 10.97 6.02
CA LEU A 9 10.16 12.06 6.32
C LEU A 9 9.30 11.74 7.55
N PRO A 10 8.88 12.76 8.33
CA PRO A 10 7.87 12.59 9.36
C PRO A 10 6.57 12.01 8.80
N GLU A 11 5.90 11.14 9.57
CA GLU A 11 4.65 10.48 9.14
C GLU A 11 3.57 11.47 8.68
N ASN A 12 3.42 12.61 9.38
CA ASN A 12 2.46 13.65 8.99
C ASN A 12 2.81 14.26 7.62
N GLU A 13 4.10 14.39 7.30
CA GLU A 13 4.55 14.91 6.02
C GLU A 13 4.33 13.88 4.90
N GLN A 14 4.58 12.60 5.17
CA GLN A 14 4.26 11.51 4.24
C GLN A 14 2.75 11.47 3.92
N LYS A 15 1.88 11.52 4.94
CA LYS A 15 0.41 11.55 4.77
C LYS A 15 -0.06 12.72 3.91
N GLN A 16 0.52 13.90 4.11
CA GLN A 16 0.17 15.08 3.33
C GLN A 16 0.67 14.99 1.89
N LYS A 17 1.91 14.53 1.69
CA LYS A 17 2.55 14.53 0.37
C LYS A 17 2.11 13.40 -0.53
N CYS A 18 1.72 12.24 0.02
CA CYS A 18 1.47 11.04 -0.77
C CYS A 18 0.44 11.24 -1.88
N GLN A 19 -0.55 12.12 -1.66
CA GLN A 19 -1.63 12.40 -2.63
C GLN A 19 -1.26 13.35 -3.75
N TYR A 20 -0.10 14.01 -3.65
CA TYR A 20 0.41 14.90 -4.70
C TYR A 20 1.46 14.23 -5.58
N LEU A 21 1.81 12.98 -5.28
CA LEU A 21 2.72 12.18 -6.09
C LEU A 21 2.00 11.58 -7.28
N ASP A 22 2.73 11.39 -8.37
CA ASP A 22 2.24 10.69 -9.55
C ASP A 22 2.90 9.30 -9.62
N PRO A 23 2.14 8.18 -9.60
CA PRO A 23 2.72 6.83 -9.67
C PRO A 23 3.52 6.56 -10.94
N TYR A 24 3.29 7.29 -12.02
CA TYR A 24 4.01 7.15 -13.28
C TYR A 24 5.36 7.88 -13.24
N ASP A 25 5.40 9.08 -12.65
CA ASP A 25 6.64 9.88 -12.53
C ASP A 25 7.49 9.47 -11.31
N ASP A 26 6.85 9.02 -10.23
CA ASP A 26 7.48 8.61 -8.97
C ASP A 26 7.53 7.09 -8.78
N LYS A 27 7.44 6.32 -9.87
CA LYS A 27 7.40 4.84 -9.88
C LYS A 27 8.37 4.15 -8.92
N VAL A 28 9.62 4.63 -8.85
CA VAL A 28 10.66 4.08 -7.95
C VAL A 28 10.26 4.15 -6.48
N LEU A 29 9.58 5.22 -6.07
CA LEU A 29 9.07 5.36 -4.71
C LEU A 29 7.91 4.39 -4.46
N PHE A 30 6.93 4.33 -5.37
CA PHE A 30 5.77 3.46 -5.23
C PHE A 30 6.17 1.98 -5.16
N GLU A 31 7.06 1.52 -6.05
CA GLU A 31 7.64 0.17 -5.99
C GLU A 31 8.41 -0.07 -4.68
N GLY A 32 9.13 0.94 -4.19
CA GLY A 32 9.80 0.87 -2.89
C GLY A 32 8.82 0.68 -1.72
N VAL A 33 7.70 1.38 -1.74
CA VAL A 33 6.64 1.26 -0.72
C VAL A 33 5.95 -0.11 -0.79
N GLU A 34 5.66 -0.61 -2.00
CA GLU A 34 5.12 -1.96 -2.20
C GLU A 34 6.03 -3.03 -1.59
N ASN A 35 7.32 -2.98 -1.93
CA ASN A 35 8.31 -3.95 -1.44
C ASN A 35 8.44 -3.87 0.09
N ALA A 36 8.50 -2.67 0.66
CA ALA A 36 8.59 -2.51 2.11
C ALA A 36 7.35 -3.05 2.83
N PHE A 37 6.15 -2.86 2.26
CA PHE A 37 4.92 -3.42 2.82
C PHE A 37 4.95 -4.95 2.75
N TRP A 38 5.35 -5.52 1.61
CA TRP A 38 5.48 -6.97 1.42
C TRP A 38 6.49 -7.60 2.38
N GLU A 39 7.66 -6.99 2.57
CA GLU A 39 8.66 -7.46 3.53
C GLU A 39 8.16 -7.42 4.98
N THR A 40 7.32 -6.44 5.31
CA THR A 40 6.81 -6.28 6.69
C THR A 40 5.63 -7.22 6.98
N TYR A 41 4.70 -7.37 6.04
CA TYR A 41 3.41 -8.04 6.28
C TYR A 41 3.12 -9.23 5.35
N GLY A 42 3.84 -9.38 4.24
CA GLY A 42 3.56 -10.35 3.18
C GLY A 42 3.50 -11.80 3.66
N GLU A 43 4.54 -12.23 4.38
CA GLU A 43 4.63 -13.62 4.86
C GLU A 43 3.72 -13.94 6.06
N GLN A 44 3.36 -12.93 6.85
CA GLN A 44 2.65 -13.13 8.12
C GLN A 44 1.12 -13.09 8.00
N HIS A 45 0.58 -12.48 6.94
CA HIS A 45 -0.83 -12.07 6.89
C HIS A 45 -1.62 -12.63 5.70
N SER A 46 -1.18 -13.74 5.09
CA SER A 46 -1.87 -14.33 3.93
C SER A 46 -2.11 -13.33 2.78
N VAL A 47 -1.19 -12.38 2.65
CA VAL A 47 -1.20 -11.36 1.61
C VAL A 47 -0.77 -12.02 0.32
N ASN A 48 -1.63 -11.97 -0.70
CA ASN A 48 -1.37 -12.57 -2.01
C ASN A 48 -0.96 -11.54 -3.08
N SER A 49 -1.25 -10.25 -2.84
CA SER A 49 -0.81 -9.15 -3.69
C SER A 49 -0.69 -7.86 -2.91
N VAL A 50 0.26 -7.02 -3.29
CA VAL A 50 0.40 -5.64 -2.81
C VAL A 50 0.60 -4.76 -4.03
N HIS A 51 -0.18 -3.69 -4.13
CA HIS A 51 -0.01 -2.67 -5.15
C HIS A 51 -0.11 -1.28 -4.52
N CYS A 52 0.82 -0.38 -4.83
CA CYS A 52 0.81 1.01 -4.39
C CYS A 52 0.63 1.91 -5.61
N GLY A 53 -0.40 2.74 -5.60
CA GLY A 53 -0.73 3.59 -6.73
C GLY A 53 -2.14 4.13 -6.64
N LEU A 54 -2.73 4.50 -7.78
CA LEU A 54 -4.11 4.97 -7.83
C LEU A 54 -5.08 3.83 -7.50
N GLY A 55 -5.82 3.99 -6.40
CA GLY A 55 -6.84 3.03 -5.99
C GLY A 55 -8.05 2.99 -6.92
N PRO A 56 -8.71 1.82 -7.09
CA PRO A 56 -9.83 1.69 -8.02
C PRO A 56 -11.20 2.11 -7.43
N PHE A 57 -11.28 2.44 -6.13
CA PHE A 57 -12.57 2.47 -5.42
C PHE A 57 -13.21 3.85 -5.20
N LEU A 58 -12.45 4.95 -5.07
CA LEU A 58 -13.01 6.27 -4.74
C LEU A 58 -12.13 7.42 -5.27
N GLY A 59 -12.24 7.75 -6.56
CA GLY A 59 -11.46 8.81 -7.20
C GLY A 59 -9.95 8.49 -7.28
N PRO A 60 -9.15 9.26 -8.04
CA PRO A 60 -7.72 9.03 -8.14
C PRO A 60 -7.04 9.45 -6.84
N TYR A 61 -6.88 8.50 -5.92
CA TYR A 61 -6.22 8.65 -4.63
C TYR A 61 -5.11 7.61 -4.53
N ASN A 62 -3.91 8.01 -4.09
CA ASN A 62 -2.77 7.12 -3.93
C ASN A 62 -2.92 6.27 -2.67
N CYS A 63 -3.05 4.96 -2.81
CA CYS A 63 -3.17 4.00 -1.71
C CYS A 63 -2.37 2.74 -1.97
N ILE A 64 -2.20 1.94 -0.91
CA ILE A 64 -1.73 0.56 -0.99
C ILE A 64 -2.96 -0.35 -1.01
N VAL A 65 -3.17 -1.05 -2.11
CA VAL A 65 -4.17 -2.11 -2.25
C VAL A 65 -3.51 -3.44 -1.90
N VAL A 66 -4.09 -4.16 -0.95
CA VAL A 66 -3.58 -5.44 -0.43
C VAL A 66 -4.62 -6.52 -0.67
N GLY A 67 -4.26 -7.52 -1.46
CA GLY A 67 -5.07 -8.71 -1.68
C GLY A 67 -4.87 -9.71 -0.55
N ILE A 68 -5.96 -10.13 0.09
CA ILE A 68 -5.97 -11.12 1.18
C ILE A 68 -6.77 -12.34 0.74
N THR A 69 -6.28 -13.54 1.05
CA THR A 69 -7.07 -14.78 0.88
C THR A 69 -8.09 -14.91 2.00
N GLU A 70 -9.37 -15.14 1.68
CA GLU A 70 -10.51 -15.20 2.62
C GLU A 70 -10.31 -16.12 3.85
N GLU A 71 -9.47 -17.14 3.74
CA GLU A 71 -9.22 -18.10 4.83
C GLU A 71 -8.63 -17.47 6.11
N GLN A 72 -8.15 -16.22 6.05
CA GLN A 72 -7.57 -15.51 7.20
C GLN A 72 -7.93 -14.01 7.22
N SER A 73 -9.22 -13.70 7.31
CA SER A 73 -9.77 -12.34 7.44
C SER A 73 -9.29 -11.51 8.64
N ASP A 74 -8.50 -12.11 9.55
CA ASP A 74 -7.92 -11.46 10.74
C ASP A 74 -6.52 -10.86 10.49
N ALA A 75 -6.18 -10.55 9.23
CA ALA A 75 -4.95 -9.84 8.91
C ALA A 75 -4.97 -8.46 9.58
N ASN A 76 -4.24 -8.33 10.70
CA ASN A 76 -4.09 -7.09 11.45
C ASN A 76 -3.13 -6.13 10.71
N LEU A 77 -3.57 -5.65 9.55
CA LEU A 77 -2.84 -4.70 8.71
C LEU A 77 -3.07 -3.27 9.22
N PRO A 78 -2.07 -2.38 9.09
CA PRO A 78 -2.23 -0.99 9.49
C PRO A 78 -3.20 -0.27 8.56
N GLU A 79 -3.98 0.70 9.06
CA GLU A 79 -4.85 1.53 8.22
C GLU A 79 -4.05 2.46 7.29
N VAL A 80 -2.81 2.80 7.66
CA VAL A 80 -1.90 3.65 6.90
C VAL A 80 -0.47 3.10 7.03
N PHE A 81 0.26 3.03 5.92
CA PHE A 81 1.66 2.65 5.87
C PHE A 81 2.46 3.66 5.06
N LEU A 82 3.50 4.25 5.66
CA LEU A 82 4.37 5.26 5.04
C LEU A 82 3.60 6.43 4.38
N GLY A 83 2.49 6.84 5.00
CA GLY A 83 1.61 7.89 4.51
C GLY A 83 0.48 7.43 3.58
N PHE A 84 0.56 6.23 3.01
CA PHE A 84 -0.45 5.68 2.11
C PHE A 84 -1.48 4.86 2.90
N PRO A 85 -2.79 5.11 2.75
CA PRO A 85 -3.83 4.24 3.26
C PRO A 85 -3.72 2.85 2.68
N VAL A 86 -4.08 1.89 3.51
CA VAL A 86 -4.08 0.48 3.16
C VAL A 86 -5.53 0.05 2.96
N ILE A 87 -5.82 -0.44 1.78
CA ILE A 87 -7.14 -0.93 1.39
C ILE A 87 -7.02 -2.43 1.16
N THR A 88 -7.82 -3.20 1.89
CA THR A 88 -7.84 -4.65 1.75
C THR A 88 -8.89 -5.09 0.74
N GLU A 89 -8.47 -5.85 -0.26
CA GLU A 89 -9.35 -6.56 -1.19
C GLU A 89 -9.39 -8.03 -0.83
N TYR A 90 -10.57 -8.55 -0.56
CA TYR A 90 -10.82 -9.98 -0.42
C TYR A 90 -11.21 -10.51 -1.80
N LYS A 91 -10.44 -11.44 -2.34
CA LYS A 91 -10.90 -12.16 -3.53
C LYS A 91 -11.97 -13.14 -3.08
N GLU A 92 -13.22 -12.92 -3.52
CA GLU A 92 -14.22 -13.98 -3.51
C GLU A 92 -13.65 -15.16 -4.31
N ASN A 93 -13.64 -16.35 -3.72
CA ASN A 93 -13.46 -17.56 -4.51
C ASN A 93 -14.66 -17.67 -5.45
N ASP A 94 -14.50 -17.23 -6.70
CA ASP A 94 -15.40 -17.63 -7.79
C ASP A 94 -15.39 -19.18 -7.84
N GLN A 95 -16.44 -19.79 -7.29
CA GLN A 95 -16.73 -21.22 -7.37
C GLN A 95 -17.18 -21.63 -8.77
#